data_AF-A0A9P5VGW0-F1
#
_entry.id   AF-A0A9P5VGW0-F1
#
_cell.length_a   1.000
_cell.length_b   1.000
_cell.length_c   1.000
_cell.angle_alpha   90.00
_cell.angle_beta   90.00
_cell.angle_gamma   90.00
#
_symmetry.space_group_name_H-M   'P 1'
#
loop_
_entity.id
_entity.type
_entity.pdbx_description
1 polymer ?
#
loop_
_entity_poly.entity_id
_entity_poly.type
_entity_poly.pdbx_seq_one_letter_code
_entity_poly.pdbx_strand_id
1 'polypeptide(L)'
;MDQPALQKVFGLYPIHFSCCIHFASLKAMGESTKVPLGYYWNNIIGTLNLLKLLQKHNCRNFIFSSSVTVCGLPASNVPLSKCAPTGTMRPYGWTKQDMEGILRNMPQVSLKGGTSSCSGTSA
;
A
#
# COMPACT_ATOMS: atom_id res chain seq x y z
N MET A 1 1.76 -10.01 -7.47
CA MET A 1 1.45 -9.77 -8.90
C MET A 1 2.58 -10.29 -9.74
N ASP A 2 2.23 -11.08 -10.76
CA ASP A 2 3.18 -11.68 -11.69
C ASP A 2 3.67 -10.64 -12.71
N GLN A 3 5.00 -10.46 -12.79
CA GLN A 3 5.59 -9.42 -13.64
C GLN A 3 5.41 -9.73 -15.14
N PRO A 4 5.66 -10.95 -15.64
CA PRO A 4 5.38 -11.30 -17.04
C PRO A 4 3.93 -11.08 -17.45
N ALA A 5 2.95 -11.46 -16.62
CA ALA A 5 1.53 -11.25 -16.91
C ALA A 5 1.19 -9.75 -16.96
N LEU A 6 1.70 -8.94 -16.04
CA LEU A 6 1.52 -7.48 -16.08
C LEU A 6 2.10 -6.87 -17.36
N GLN A 7 3.28 -7.31 -17.79
CA GLN A 7 3.88 -6.85 -19.05
C GLN A 7 3.01 -7.15 -20.26
N LYS A 8 2.40 -8.34 -20.31
CA LYS A 8 1.44 -8.69 -21.38
C LYS A 8 0.26 -7.72 -21.39
N VAL A 9 -0.33 -7.43 -20.23
CA VAL A 9 -1.45 -6.48 -20.13
C VAL A 9 -1.06 -5.09 -20.63
N PHE A 10 0.07 -4.56 -20.19
CA PHE A 10 0.55 -3.24 -20.66
C PHE A 10 0.86 -3.24 -22.17
N GLY A 11 1.29 -4.36 -22.74
CA GLY A 11 1.51 -4.50 -24.18
C GLY A 11 0.22 -4.58 -25.02
N LEU A 12 -0.88 -5.06 -24.43
CA LEU A 12 -2.18 -5.09 -25.11
C LEU A 12 -2.80 -3.70 -25.31
N TYR A 13 -2.40 -2.73 -24.50
CA TYR A 13 -2.94 -1.38 -24.53
C TYR A 13 -1.82 -0.37 -24.83
N PRO A 14 -1.56 -0.03 -26.10
CA PRO A 14 -0.55 0.95 -26.51
C PRO A 14 -1.05 2.39 -26.26
N ILE A 15 -1.40 2.67 -25.00
CA ILE A 15 -1.88 3.97 -24.52
C ILE A 15 -0.96 4.51 -23.44
N HIS A 16 -1.04 5.81 -23.21
CA HIS A 16 -0.36 6.43 -22.09
C HIS A 16 -1.16 6.22 -20.78
N PHE A 17 -0.53 5.56 -19.80
CA PHE A 17 -1.12 5.36 -18.48
C PHE A 17 -0.86 6.58 -17.60
N SER A 18 -1.90 7.38 -17.34
CA SER A 18 -1.77 8.62 -16.56
C SER A 18 -1.82 8.40 -15.05
N CYS A 19 -2.48 7.34 -14.58
CA CYS A 19 -2.66 7.04 -13.15
C CYS A 19 -2.93 5.55 -12.94
N CYS A 20 -2.49 5.01 -11.81
CA CYS A 20 -2.83 3.66 -11.35
C CYS A 20 -3.48 3.72 -9.97
N ILE A 21 -4.61 3.03 -9.80
CA ILE A 21 -5.29 2.85 -8.51
C ILE A 21 -5.13 1.39 -8.10
N HIS A 22 -4.45 1.15 -6.99
CA HIS A 22 -4.07 -0.19 -6.58
C HIS A 22 -4.90 -0.70 -5.40
N PHE A 23 -5.83 -1.61 -5.71
CA PHE A 23 -6.66 -2.32 -4.75
C PHE A 23 -6.22 -3.76 -4.50
N ALA A 24 -5.29 -4.29 -5.30
CA ALA A 24 -4.95 -5.70 -5.31
C ALA A 24 -3.99 -6.06 -4.16
N SER A 25 -4.58 -6.25 -2.98
CA SER A 25 -3.92 -6.75 -1.76
C SER A 25 -4.87 -7.71 -1.03
N LEU A 26 -4.32 -8.79 -0.47
CA LEU A 26 -5.07 -9.65 0.45
C LEU A 26 -5.44 -8.86 1.70
N LYS A 27 -6.65 -9.06 2.22
CA LYS A 27 -7.25 -8.23 3.29
C LYS A 27 -7.73 -9.03 4.51
N ALA A 28 -7.80 -10.35 4.46
CA ALA A 28 -8.39 -11.14 5.54
C ALA A 28 -7.47 -11.16 6.78
N MET A 29 -7.96 -10.59 7.88
CA MET A 29 -7.19 -10.45 9.13
C MET A 29 -6.83 -11.79 9.78
N GLY A 30 -7.76 -12.74 9.83
CA GLY A 30 -7.54 -14.05 10.44
C GLY A 30 -6.68 -15.00 9.60
N GLU A 31 -6.73 -14.84 8.27
CA GLU A 31 -5.88 -15.62 7.36
C GLU A 31 -4.44 -15.11 7.35
N SER A 32 -4.25 -13.79 7.49
CA SER A 32 -2.90 -13.19 7.47
C SER A 32 -1.97 -13.72 8.55
N THR A 33 -2.50 -14.16 9.69
CA THR A 33 -1.73 -14.79 10.77
C THR A 33 -1.40 -16.26 10.48
N LYS A 34 -2.17 -16.92 9.62
CA LYS A 34 -1.95 -18.33 9.22
C LYS A 34 -0.97 -18.45 8.06
N VAL A 35 -1.01 -17.50 7.12
CA VAL A 35 -0.17 -17.48 5.91
C VAL A 35 0.56 -16.14 5.72
N PRO A 36 1.38 -15.68 6.69
CA PRO A 36 1.98 -14.35 6.68
C PRO A 36 2.84 -14.11 5.43
N LEU A 37 3.64 -15.09 5.00
CA LEU A 37 4.49 -14.96 3.82
C LEU A 37 3.68 -14.69 2.54
N GLY A 38 2.51 -15.31 2.40
CA GLY A 38 1.61 -15.07 1.26
C GLY A 38 1.13 -13.62 1.20
N TYR A 39 0.88 -13.00 2.36
CA TYR A 39 0.51 -11.60 2.46
C TYR A 39 1.67 -10.67 2.10
N TYR A 40 2.88 -10.94 2.58
CA TYR A 40 4.06 -10.15 2.19
C TYR A 40 4.35 -10.26 0.68
N TRP A 41 4.29 -11.48 0.13
CA TRP A 41 4.50 -11.69 -1.30
C TRP A 41 3.45 -10.98 -2.15
N ASN A 42 2.17 -11.10 -1.79
CA ASN A 42 1.12 -10.48 -2.56
C ASN A 42 1.11 -8.95 -2.40
N ASN A 43 1.16 -8.46 -1.16
CA ASN A 43 0.92 -7.06 -0.85
C ASN A 43 2.17 -6.19 -1.04
N ILE A 44 3.37 -6.69 -0.73
CA ILE A 44 4.62 -5.94 -0.90
C ILE A 44 5.22 -6.24 -2.27
N ILE A 45 5.66 -7.48 -2.51
CA ILE A 45 6.38 -7.84 -3.74
C ILE A 45 5.50 -7.62 -4.97
N GLY A 46 4.22 -7.97 -4.89
CA GLY A 46 3.26 -7.69 -5.95
C GLY A 46 3.12 -6.20 -6.29
N THR A 47 3.09 -5.34 -5.28
CA THR A 47 3.02 -3.89 -5.49
C THR A 47 4.32 -3.35 -6.08
N LEU A 48 5.49 -3.83 -5.61
CA LEU A 48 6.79 -3.45 -6.17
C LEU A 48 6.93 -3.84 -7.64
N ASN A 49 6.46 -5.03 -8.03
CA ASN A 49 6.44 -5.46 -9.42
C ASN A 49 5.60 -4.53 -10.31
N LEU A 50 4.44 -4.10 -9.81
CA LEU A 50 3.58 -3.13 -10.50
C LEU A 50 4.25 -1.77 -10.63
N LEU A 51 4.82 -1.23 -9.54
CA LEU A 51 5.53 0.06 -9.55
C LEU A 51 6.70 0.06 -10.55
N LYS A 52 7.47 -1.03 -10.60
CA LYS A 52 8.56 -1.21 -11.57
C LYS A 52 8.07 -1.13 -13.01
N LEU A 53 6.88 -1.66 -13.30
CA LEU A 53 6.29 -1.57 -14.63
C LEU A 53 5.75 -0.16 -14.92
N LEU A 54 5.02 0.45 -13.98
CA LEU A 54 4.54 1.83 -14.10
C LEU A 54 5.69 2.81 -14.38
N GLN A 55 6.84 2.64 -13.71
CA GLN A 55 8.04 3.43 -13.95
C GLN A 55 8.56 3.28 -15.38
N LYS A 56 8.58 2.06 -15.94
CA LYS A 56 8.97 1.83 -17.35
C LYS A 56 8.04 2.52 -18.34
N HIS A 57 6.77 2.69 -17.97
CA HIS A 57 5.75 3.36 -18.78
C HIS A 57 5.57 4.85 -18.41
N ASN A 58 6.48 5.44 -17.63
CA ASN A 58 6.42 6.83 -17.17
C ASN A 58 5.14 7.22 -16.40
N CYS A 59 4.39 6.25 -15.87
CA CYS A 59 3.22 6.50 -15.04
C CYS A 59 3.65 6.76 -13.59
N ARG A 60 3.58 8.02 -13.16
CA ARG A 60 4.02 8.44 -11.81
C ARG A 60 2.90 8.63 -10.80
N ASN A 61 1.65 8.78 -11.26
CA ASN A 61 0.51 8.92 -10.35
C ASN A 61 0.07 7.55 -9.85
N PHE A 62 0.16 7.34 -8.53
CA PHE A 62 -0.22 6.07 -7.90
C PHE A 62 -1.09 6.34 -6.69
N ILE A 63 -2.27 5.71 -6.66
CA ILE A 63 -3.21 5.77 -5.55
C ILE A 63 -3.19 4.41 -4.86
N PHE A 64 -2.66 4.38 -3.64
CA PHE A 64 -2.57 3.17 -2.85
C PHE A 64 -3.77 3.03 -1.90
N SER A 65 -4.47 1.90 -1.98
CA SER A 65 -5.54 1.57 -1.03
C SER A 65 -4.94 1.12 0.30
N SER A 66 -4.70 2.09 1.19
CA SER A 66 -4.34 1.83 2.59
C SER A 66 -5.57 1.56 3.47
N SER A 67 -5.35 1.19 4.73
CA SER A 67 -6.39 0.79 5.66
C SER A 67 -6.19 1.40 7.05
N VAL A 68 -7.27 1.86 7.68
CA VAL A 68 -7.29 2.38 9.06
C VAL A 68 -7.17 1.31 10.13
N THR A 69 -7.21 0.02 9.77
CA THR A 69 -6.91 -1.09 10.71
C THR A 69 -5.48 -1.08 11.24
N VAL A 70 -4.64 -0.14 10.78
CA VAL A 70 -3.31 0.16 11.35
C VAL A 70 -3.43 0.81 12.74
N CYS A 71 -4.57 1.42 13.07
CA CYS A 71 -4.82 1.98 14.40
C CYS A 71 -5.49 0.91 15.28
N GLY A 72 -4.71 0.26 16.14
CA GLY A 72 -5.21 -0.76 17.09
C GLY A 72 -6.02 -0.19 18.27
N LEU A 73 -6.79 0.88 18.05
CA LEU A 73 -7.55 1.57 19.09
C LEU A 73 -8.98 1.00 19.22
N PRO A 74 -9.58 1.04 20.43
CA PRO A 74 -10.99 0.76 20.61
C PRO A 74 -11.85 1.75 19.81
N ALA A 75 -13.00 1.26 19.32
CA ALA A 75 -13.95 2.01 18.49
C ALA A 75 -14.52 3.29 19.16
N SER A 76 -14.23 3.51 20.44
CA SER A 76 -14.63 4.70 21.21
C SER A 76 -13.85 5.97 20.85
N ASN A 77 -12.70 5.86 20.17
CA ASN A 77 -11.88 7.02 19.79
C ASN A 77 -12.12 7.39 18.32
N VAL A 78 -13.24 8.07 18.04
CA VAL A 78 -13.54 8.66 16.73
C VAL A 78 -13.53 10.19 16.88
N PRO A 79 -12.78 10.95 16.04
CA PRO A 79 -12.05 10.51 14.86
C PRO A 79 -10.74 9.78 15.17
N LEU A 80 -10.51 8.64 14.49
CA LEU A 80 -9.28 7.87 14.60
C LEU A 80 -8.11 8.66 13.99
N SER A 81 -7.22 9.14 14.85
CA SER A 81 -5.97 9.78 14.40
C SER A 81 -5.06 8.73 13.74
N LYS A 82 -4.51 9.04 12.56
CA LYS A 82 -3.46 8.21 11.93
C LYS A 82 -2.18 8.11 12.76
N CYS A 83 -2.03 8.97 13.78
CA CYS A 83 -0.92 8.96 14.74
C CYS A 83 -1.19 8.09 15.97
N ALA A 84 -2.32 7.38 16.01
CA ALA A 84 -2.65 6.48 17.10
C ALA A 84 -1.57 5.41 17.28
N PRO A 85 -1.27 4.98 18.53
CA PRO A 85 -0.38 3.87 18.77
C PRO A 85 -0.84 2.65 17.97
N THR A 86 0.07 2.11 17.16
CA THR A 86 -0.14 0.86 16.43
C THR A 86 -0.30 -0.26 17.46
N GLY A 87 -1.54 -0.64 17.79
CA GLY A 87 -1.80 -1.80 18.65
C GLY A 87 -1.33 -3.11 17.99
N THR A 88 -1.70 -4.26 18.55
CA THR A 88 -1.26 -5.59 18.07
C THR A 88 -1.62 -5.83 16.59
N MET A 89 -0.69 -5.47 15.70
CA MET A 89 -0.96 -5.43 14.27
C MET A 89 -0.72 -6.82 13.66
N ARG A 90 -1.74 -7.34 12.98
CA ARG A 90 -1.66 -8.61 12.25
C ARG A 90 -0.81 -8.44 10.98
N PRO A 91 -0.26 -9.52 10.39
CA PRO A 91 0.59 -9.43 9.21
C PRO A 91 0.00 -8.62 8.05
N TYR A 92 -1.33 -8.68 7.83
CA TYR A 92 -1.99 -7.79 6.87
C TYR A 92 -1.73 -6.29 7.16
N GLY A 93 -1.93 -5.86 8.40
CA GLY A 93 -1.71 -4.48 8.82
C GLY A 93 -0.26 -4.05 8.62
N TRP A 94 0.69 -4.92 9.01
CA TRP A 94 2.12 -4.70 8.75
C TRP A 94 2.40 -4.47 7.28
N THR A 95 1.90 -5.35 6.40
CA THR A 95 2.14 -5.17 4.96
C THR A 95 1.58 -3.85 4.41
N LYS A 96 0.50 -3.30 4.99
CA LYS A 96 -0.03 -1.99 4.57
C LYS A 96 0.83 -0.84 5.09
N GLN A 97 1.25 -0.88 6.35
CA GLN A 97 2.12 0.12 6.94
C GLN A 97 3.50 0.14 6.27
N ASP A 98 4.09 -1.02 6.03
CA ASP A 98 5.39 -1.17 5.36
C ASP A 98 5.32 -0.62 3.94
N MET A 99 4.25 -0.94 3.19
CA MET A 99 4.08 -0.44 1.83
C MET A 99 3.88 1.08 1.81
N GLU A 100 3.15 1.66 2.77
CA GLU A 100 3.07 3.12 2.89
C GLU A 100 4.44 3.75 3.14
N GLY A 101 5.24 3.19 4.05
CA GLY A 101 6.60 3.67 4.33
C GLY A 101 7.49 3.59 3.08
N ILE A 102 7.47 2.46 2.39
CA ILE A 102 8.17 2.25 1.12
C ILE A 102 7.75 3.32 0.09
N LEU A 103 6.44 3.55 -0.08
CA LEU A 103 5.93 4.52 -1.04
C LEU A 103 6.31 5.97 -0.67
N ARG A 104 6.30 6.34 0.62
CA ARG A 104 6.75 7.66 1.09
C ARG A 104 8.21 7.93 0.76
N ASN A 105 9.04 6.90 0.79
CA ASN A 105 10.46 6.98 0.47
C ASN A 105 10.76 6.89 -1.04
N MET A 106 9.74 6.85 -1.91
CA MET A 106 9.91 6.86 -3.37
C MET A 106 9.49 8.21 -3.97
N PRO A 107 10.39 9.19 -4.13
CA PRO A 107 10.05 10.51 -4.65
C PRO A 107 9.53 10.48 -6.10
N GLN A 108 9.86 9.44 -6.86
CA GLN A 108 9.39 9.23 -8.23
C GLN A 108 7.90 8.83 -8.34
N VAL A 109 7.25 8.46 -7.23
CA VAL A 109 5.83 8.08 -7.18
C VAL A 109 5.04 9.20 -6.52
N SER A 110 4.16 9.84 -7.27
CA SER A 110 3.23 10.83 -6.72
C SER A 110 2.07 10.13 -6.03
N LEU A 111 2.17 9.98 -4.71
CA LEU A 111 1.09 9.48 -3.87
C LEU A 111 -0.02 10.52 -3.76
N LYS A 112 -1.19 10.19 -4.29
CA LYS A 112 -2.40 10.99 -4.12
C LYS A 112 -3.33 10.28 -3.13
N GLY A 113 -3.22 10.63 -1.85
CA GLY A 113 -4.02 10.11 -0.76
C GLY A 113 -3.66 10.81 0.56
N GLY A 114 -4.66 11.32 1.29
CA GLY A 114 -4.51 12.31 2.37
C GLY A 114 -3.33 12.09 3.32
N THR A 115 -2.30 12.92 3.16
CA THR A 115 -1.15 13.05 4.05
C THR A 115 -1.56 13.99 5.20
N SER A 116 -2.00 13.42 6.32
CA SER A 116 -1.88 14.13 7.59
C SER A 116 -0.48 13.83 8.12
N SER A 117 0.46 14.74 7.92
CA SER A 117 1.72 14.73 8.66
C SER A 117 1.40 14.78 10.15
N CYS A 118 1.72 13.72 10.88
CA CYS A 118 1.75 13.77 12.34
C CYS A 118 2.92 14.69 12.73
N SER A 119 2.64 15.96 12.98
CA SER A 119 3.62 16.86 13.60
C SER A 119 3.95 16.30 14.98
N GLY A 120 5.14 15.73 15.12
CA GLY A 120 5.65 15.30 16.42
C GLY A 120 5.76 16.50 17.32
N THR A 121 4.87 16.62 18.31
CA THR A 121 5.15 17.39 19.50
C THR A 121 5.83 16.42 20.46
N SER A 122 7.16 16.45 20.45
CA SER A 122 7.99 15.90 21.52
C SER A 122 7.58 16.56 22.83
N ALA A 123 7.19 15.75 23.81
CA ALA A 123 7.26 16.08 25.22
C ALA A 123 8.48 15.36 25.81
#